data_AF-F8NDI4-F1
#
_entry.id   AF-F8NDI4-F1
#
_cell.length_a   1.000
_cell.length_b   1.000
_cell.length_c   1.000
_cell.angle_alpha   90.00
_cell.angle_beta   90.00
_cell.angle_gamma   90.00
#
_symmetry.space_group_name_H-M   'P 1'
#
loop_
_entity.id
_entity.type
_entity.pdbx_description
1 polymer ?
#
loop_
_entity_poly.entity_id
_entity_poly.type
_entity_poly.pdbx_seq_one_letter_code
_entity_poly.pdbx_strand_id
1 'polypeptide(L)'
;MSLQSTQPDVNTLLHNMCAQVLVLTAQLAEFQANPPEAVEQKFNKKVKIVANPSTTFKGDRAPFAEWWIKLEIWIKANWDVFANDFEIATAVLSRLKGPVAGQYTHVQLQECYTAGHWRTWDKLKVEIEKYFKPQAERDWAHQQIHTFKQGNMRTDDFVTRFLALSIQGGLENEHAVELLEHNVSPAIAQ
;
A
#
# COMPACT_ATOMS: atom_id res chain seq x y z
N MET A 1 -38.49 -30.33 -1.03
CA MET A 1 -37.11 -30.29 -1.53
C MET A 1 -36.38 -29.22 -0.76
N SER A 2 -35.46 -29.60 0.13
CA SER A 2 -34.73 -28.66 1.00
C SER A 2 -33.31 -28.48 0.43
N LEU A 3 -32.93 -27.23 0.15
CA LEU A 3 -31.62 -26.87 -0.39
C LEU A 3 -30.58 -26.94 0.72
N GLN A 4 -29.64 -27.89 0.63
CA GLN A 4 -28.48 -27.97 1.52
C GLN A 4 -27.45 -26.90 1.11
N SER A 5 -27.26 -25.92 1.98
CA SER A 5 -26.19 -24.92 1.92
C SER A 5 -24.82 -25.59 2.04
N THR A 6 -24.00 -25.50 1.00
CA THR A 6 -22.61 -25.97 0.98
C THR A 6 -21.72 -24.89 1.62
N GLN A 7 -21.53 -24.97 2.95
CA GLN A 7 -20.45 -24.22 3.59
C GLN A 7 -19.13 -25.01 3.44
N PRO A 8 -18.02 -24.37 3.06
CA PRO A 8 -16.72 -25.05 3.01
C PRO A 8 -16.32 -25.50 4.41
N ASP A 9 -15.93 -26.77 4.54
CA ASP A 9 -15.49 -27.37 5.79
C ASP A 9 -14.21 -26.67 6.28
N VAL A 10 -14.33 -26.00 7.44
CA VAL A 10 -13.26 -25.19 8.06
C VAL A 10 -12.00 -26.03 8.32
N ASN A 11 -12.16 -27.33 8.60
CA ASN A 11 -11.04 -28.23 8.81
C ASN A 11 -10.27 -28.49 7.53
N THR A 12 -10.97 -28.69 6.41
CA THR A 12 -10.36 -28.82 5.08
C THR A 12 -9.59 -27.56 4.69
N LEU A 13 -10.13 -26.37 4.99
CA LEU A 13 -9.43 -25.11 4.75
C LEU A 13 -8.15 -24.98 5.58
N LEU A 14 -8.22 -25.30 6.88
CA LEU A 14 -7.07 -25.24 7.79
C LEU A 14 -5.96 -26.21 7.35
N HIS A 15 -6.33 -27.43 6.95
CA HIS A 15 -5.38 -28.42 6.44
C HIS A 15 -4.70 -27.95 5.15
N ASN A 16 -5.45 -27.34 4.23
CA ASN A 16 -4.89 -26.79 3.00
C ASN A 16 -3.93 -25.63 3.26
N MET A 17 -4.26 -24.76 4.22
CA MET A 17 -3.37 -23.67 4.65
C MET A 17 -2.08 -24.21 5.26
N CYS A 18 -2.16 -25.21 6.15
CA CYS A 18 -0.98 -25.85 6.74
C CYS A 18 -0.10 -26.52 5.66
N ALA A 19 -0.70 -27.17 4.66
CA ALA A 19 0.04 -27.75 3.55
C ALA A 19 0.76 -26.69 2.71
N GLN A 20 0.11 -25.56 2.42
CA GLN A 20 0.75 -24.45 1.70
C GLN A 20 1.92 -23.84 2.49
N VAL A 21 1.76 -23.66 3.81
CA VAL A 21 2.84 -23.16 4.67
C VAL A 21 4.04 -24.11 4.66
N LEU A 22 3.82 -25.42 4.70
CA LEU A 22 4.89 -26.42 4.61
C LEU A 22 5.65 -26.35 3.27
N VAL A 23 4.92 -26.22 2.15
CA VAL A 23 5.52 -26.08 0.82
C VAL A 23 6.36 -24.80 0.71
N LEU A 24 5.83 -23.67 1.16
CA LEU A 24 6.54 -22.40 1.15
C LEU A 24 7.79 -22.43 2.06
N THR A 25 7.72 -23.15 3.19
CA THR A 25 8.85 -23.33 4.10
C THR A 25 9.97 -24.17 3.47
N ALA A 26 9.61 -25.22 2.70
CA ALA A 26 10.58 -26.05 1.99
C ALA A 26 11.28 -25.28 0.85
N GLN A 27 10.50 -24.56 0.04
CA GLN A 27 11.05 -23.69 -1.01
C GLN A 27 12.00 -22.65 -0.44
N LEU A 28 11.66 -22.07 0.71
CA LEU A 28 12.52 -21.10 1.39
C LEU A 28 13.86 -21.72 1.83
N ALA A 29 13.85 -22.94 2.36
CA ALA A 29 15.07 -23.63 2.75
C ALA A 29 15.99 -23.90 1.54
N GLU A 30 15.42 -24.22 0.37
CA GLU A 30 16.18 -24.43 -0.87
C GLU A 30 16.83 -23.12 -1.38
N PHE A 31 16.11 -22.00 -1.35
CA PHE A 31 16.66 -20.69 -1.70
C PHE A 31 17.76 -20.22 -0.73
N GLN A 32 17.69 -20.59 0.55
CA GLN A 32 18.73 -20.30 1.54
C GLN A 32 19.98 -21.19 1.38
N ALA A 33 19.79 -22.44 0.95
CA ALA A 33 20.88 -23.39 0.72
C ALA A 33 21.68 -23.05 -0.55
N ASN A 34 21.03 -22.50 -1.57
CA ASN A 34 21.64 -22.13 -2.85
C ASN A 34 21.34 -20.66 -3.20
N PRO A 35 22.05 -19.70 -2.61
CA PRO A 35 21.88 -18.31 -2.99
C PRO A 35 22.25 -18.13 -4.48
N PRO A 36 21.42 -17.45 -5.29
CA PRO A 36 21.77 -17.14 -6.67
C PRO A 36 23.10 -16.38 -6.71
N GLU A 37 23.94 -16.67 -7.71
CA GLU A 37 25.24 -16.02 -7.88
C GLU A 37 25.07 -14.50 -7.79
N ALA A 38 25.76 -13.91 -6.81
CA ALA A 38 25.68 -12.49 -6.52
C ALA A 38 26.27 -11.70 -7.69
N VAL A 39 25.40 -11.13 -8.53
CA VAL A 39 25.79 -10.01 -9.38
C VAL A 39 25.92 -8.79 -8.46
N GLU A 40 27.13 -8.53 -7.96
CA GLU A 40 27.44 -7.30 -7.23
C GLU A 40 27.24 -6.07 -8.15
N GLN A 41 26.03 -5.52 -8.17
CA GLN A 41 25.81 -4.17 -8.69
C GLN A 41 26.17 -3.15 -7.60
N LYS A 42 27.30 -2.46 -7.80
CA LYS A 42 27.74 -1.37 -6.92
C LYS A 42 26.74 -0.20 -6.96
N PHE A 43 25.99 -0.02 -5.88
CA PHE A 43 25.13 1.14 -5.65
C PHE A 43 25.96 2.42 -5.35
N ASN A 44 26.55 3.01 -6.37
CA ASN A 44 27.42 4.20 -6.26
C ASN A 44 26.77 5.50 -6.76
N LYS A 45 25.43 5.62 -6.77
CA LYS A 45 24.77 6.87 -7.16
C LYS A 45 24.37 7.68 -5.92
N LYS A 46 24.95 8.87 -5.78
CA LYS A 46 24.56 9.85 -4.75
C LYS A 46 23.20 10.46 -5.12
N VAL A 47 22.20 10.18 -4.28
CA VAL A 47 20.88 10.83 -4.24
C VAL A 47 21.09 12.34 -4.06
N LYS A 48 20.76 13.15 -5.07
CA LYS A 48 21.21 14.55 -5.15
C LYS A 48 20.15 15.60 -4.81
N ILE A 49 18.86 15.24 -4.78
CA ILE A 49 17.76 16.22 -4.77
C ILE A 49 16.94 16.21 -3.48
N VAL A 50 16.63 15.03 -2.92
CA VAL A 50 15.88 14.92 -1.65
C VAL A 50 16.60 13.92 -0.74
N ALA A 51 16.89 14.32 0.49
CA ALA A 51 17.51 13.45 1.49
C ALA A 51 16.67 12.18 1.66
N ASN A 52 17.34 11.03 1.69
CA ASN A 52 16.71 9.75 1.95
C ASN A 52 15.87 9.83 3.24
N PRO A 53 14.57 9.52 3.22
CA PRO A 53 13.80 9.37 4.46
C PRO A 53 14.43 8.20 5.24
N SER A 54 15.26 8.52 6.22
CA SER A 54 16.05 7.56 7.01
C SER A 54 15.19 6.66 7.91
N THR A 55 13.89 6.93 7.98
CA THR A 55 12.93 6.19 8.79
C THR A 55 12.57 4.88 8.10
N THR A 56 13.11 3.80 8.62
CA THR A 56 12.68 2.44 8.29
C THR A 56 11.26 2.21 8.79
N PHE A 57 10.36 1.67 7.96
CA PHE A 57 8.99 1.33 8.36
C PHE A 57 8.92 -0.08 8.94
N LYS A 58 8.29 -0.22 10.11
CA LYS A 58 8.24 -1.46 10.87
C LYS A 58 6.94 -2.28 10.68
N GLY A 59 5.95 -1.72 10.00
CA GLY A 59 4.64 -2.34 9.81
C GLY A 59 3.49 -1.73 10.62
N ASP A 60 3.75 -0.68 11.43
CA ASP A 60 2.69 -0.02 12.20
C ASP A 60 1.72 0.74 11.28
N ARG A 61 0.42 0.49 11.45
CA ARG A 61 -0.64 1.02 10.58
C ARG A 61 -0.81 2.54 10.65
N ALA A 62 -0.76 3.13 11.85
CA ALA A 62 -1.00 4.56 12.07
C ALA A 62 0.02 5.52 11.41
N PRO A 63 1.35 5.24 11.38
CA PRO A 63 2.31 6.10 10.68
C PRO A 63 2.47 5.78 9.18
N PHE A 64 1.72 4.81 8.63
CA PHE A 64 1.93 4.37 7.24
C PHE A 64 1.73 5.52 6.25
N ALA A 65 0.64 6.30 6.37
CA ALA A 65 0.34 7.38 5.43
C ALA A 65 1.46 8.45 5.35
N GLU A 66 1.96 8.91 6.50
CA GLU A 66 3.05 9.90 6.55
C GLU A 66 4.38 9.34 6.04
N TRP A 67 4.70 8.09 6.39
CA TRP A 67 5.93 7.47 5.91
C TRP A 67 5.87 7.20 4.40
N TRP A 68 4.73 6.69 3.94
CA TRP A 68 4.50 6.29 2.55
C TRP A 68 4.58 7.50 1.62
N ILE A 69 3.90 8.61 1.93
CA ILE A 69 3.96 9.82 1.10
C ILE A 69 5.39 10.38 0.99
N LYS A 70 6.18 10.33 2.08
CA LYS A 70 7.59 10.74 2.08
C LYS A 70 8.44 9.85 1.16
N LEU A 71 8.18 8.54 1.16
CA LEU A 71 8.87 7.60 0.28
C LEU A 71 8.48 7.80 -1.19
N GLU A 72 7.19 8.00 -1.49
CA GLU A 72 6.74 8.26 -2.87
C GLU A 72 7.37 9.51 -3.46
N ILE A 73 7.38 10.62 -2.70
CA ILE A 73 8.04 11.86 -3.10
C ILE A 73 9.53 11.60 -3.34
N TRP A 74 10.19 10.85 -2.46
CA TRP A 74 11.62 10.54 -2.62
C TRP A 74 11.89 9.71 -3.89
N ILE A 75 11.08 8.69 -4.21
CA ILE A 75 11.21 7.92 -5.44
C ILE A 75 11.01 8.82 -6.67
N LYS A 76 9.96 9.65 -6.68
CA LYS A 76 9.68 10.56 -7.80
C LYS A 76 10.77 11.61 -7.99
N ALA A 77 11.31 12.16 -6.91
CA ALA A 77 12.39 13.13 -6.95
C ALA A 77 13.74 12.55 -7.38
N ASN A 78 13.92 11.23 -7.32
CA ASN A 78 15.12 10.52 -7.74
C ASN A 78 14.85 9.53 -8.89
N TRP A 79 13.77 9.73 -9.63
CA TRP A 79 13.30 8.77 -10.64
C TRP A 79 14.36 8.46 -11.70
N ASP A 80 15.11 9.47 -12.14
CA ASP A 80 16.20 9.41 -13.12
C ASP A 80 17.46 8.67 -12.62
N VAL A 81 17.60 8.49 -11.31
CA VAL A 81 18.71 7.77 -10.70
C VAL A 81 18.55 6.26 -10.89
N PHE A 82 17.31 5.77 -10.88
CA PHE A 82 17.00 4.35 -10.99
C PHE A 82 17.04 3.89 -12.45
N ALA A 83 17.84 2.87 -12.74
CA ALA A 83 18.02 2.35 -14.10
C ALA A 83 16.87 1.43 -14.55
N ASN A 84 16.15 0.79 -13.62
CA ASN A 84 15.12 -0.21 -13.89
C ASN A 84 14.21 -0.45 -12.67
N ASP A 85 13.17 -1.27 -12.87
CA ASP A 85 12.23 -1.66 -11.82
C ASP A 85 12.88 -2.41 -10.65
N PHE A 86 13.98 -3.14 -10.90
CA PHE A 86 14.74 -3.81 -9.83
C PHE A 86 15.31 -2.82 -8.84
N GLU A 87 15.96 -1.75 -9.32
CA GLU A 87 16.54 -0.73 -8.45
C GLU A 87 15.47 0.01 -7.63
N ILE A 88 14.31 0.29 -8.24
CA ILE A 88 13.17 0.90 -7.54
C ILE A 88 12.61 -0.06 -6.48
N ALA A 89 12.32 -1.31 -6.87
CA ALA A 89 11.73 -2.29 -5.98
C ALA A 89 12.64 -2.62 -4.80
N THR A 90 13.94 -2.82 -5.02
CA THR A 90 14.90 -3.06 -3.93
C THR A 90 15.10 -1.84 -3.03
N ALA A 91 15.08 -0.62 -3.58
CA ALA A 91 15.10 0.59 -2.77
C ALA A 91 13.87 0.69 -1.84
N VAL A 92 12.69 0.35 -2.34
CA VAL A 92 11.45 0.37 -1.54
C VAL A 92 11.45 -0.75 -0.50
N LEU A 93 11.67 -2.00 -0.92
CA LEU A 93 11.62 -3.19 -0.07
C LEU A 93 12.69 -3.15 1.04
N SER A 94 13.89 -2.61 0.78
CA SER A 94 14.93 -2.47 1.81
C SER A 94 14.55 -1.55 2.97
N ARG A 95 13.51 -0.72 2.83
CA ARG A 95 13.01 0.20 3.86
C ARG A 95 11.81 -0.36 4.64
N LEU A 96 11.24 -1.47 4.20
CA LEU A 96 10.20 -2.25 4.87
C LEU A 96 10.90 -3.31 5.76
N LYS A 97 11.09 -3.00 7.05
CA LYS A 97 11.75 -3.90 8.02
C LYS A 97 10.84 -4.19 9.22
N GLY A 98 11.37 -4.84 10.25
CA GLY A 98 10.58 -5.22 11.42
C GLY A 98 9.73 -6.48 11.19
N PRO A 99 8.98 -6.93 12.20
CA PRO A 99 8.36 -8.25 12.20
C PRO A 99 7.31 -8.41 11.10
N VAL A 100 6.50 -7.37 10.84
CA VAL A 100 5.43 -7.43 9.83
C VAL A 100 5.95 -7.03 8.46
N ALA A 101 6.57 -5.85 8.35
CA ALA A 101 7.01 -5.38 7.03
C ALA A 101 8.25 -6.12 6.50
N GLY A 102 9.10 -6.66 7.38
CA GLY A 102 10.21 -7.54 6.97
C GLY A 102 9.73 -8.89 6.42
N GLN A 103 8.67 -9.48 6.99
CA GLN A 103 8.06 -10.70 6.44
C GLN A 103 7.45 -10.46 5.07
N TYR A 104 6.71 -9.35 4.90
CA TYR A 104 6.21 -8.93 3.61
C TYR A 104 7.34 -8.82 2.58
N THR A 105 8.42 -8.09 2.91
CA THR A 105 9.59 -7.94 2.04
C THR A 105 10.19 -9.28 1.64
N HIS A 106 10.28 -10.20 2.58
CA HIS A 106 10.81 -11.52 2.33
C HIS A 106 9.99 -12.29 1.28
N VAL A 107 8.66 -12.33 1.44
CA VAL A 107 7.75 -12.96 0.47
C VAL A 107 7.86 -12.28 -0.90
N GLN A 108 7.87 -10.94 -0.94
CA GLN A 108 7.95 -10.19 -2.20
C GLN A 108 9.26 -10.43 -2.97
N LEU A 109 10.39 -10.52 -2.27
CA LEU A 109 11.67 -10.86 -2.89
C LEU A 109 11.62 -12.27 -3.50
N GLN A 110 11.09 -13.25 -2.77
CA GLN A 110 10.97 -14.64 -3.24
C GLN A 110 10.07 -14.74 -4.50
N GLU A 111 8.94 -14.04 -4.51
CA GLU A 111 8.06 -13.97 -5.68
C GLU A 111 8.76 -13.38 -6.90
N CYS A 112 9.52 -12.29 -6.75
CA CYS A 112 10.25 -11.66 -7.86
C CYS A 112 11.33 -12.60 -8.42
N TYR A 113 12.06 -13.31 -7.55
CA TYR A 113 13.06 -14.30 -7.99
C TYR A 113 12.43 -15.48 -8.72
N THR A 114 11.30 -15.98 -8.22
CA THR A 114 10.58 -17.11 -8.84
C THR A 114 9.98 -16.72 -10.19
N ALA A 115 9.44 -15.51 -10.31
CA ALA A 115 8.86 -15.00 -11.56
C ALA A 115 9.93 -14.62 -12.61
N GLY A 116 11.19 -14.44 -12.20
CA GLY A 116 12.28 -14.01 -13.07
C GLY A 116 12.17 -12.55 -13.55
N HIS A 117 11.24 -11.77 -12.97
CA HIS A 117 11.06 -10.37 -13.31
C HIS A 117 10.62 -9.54 -12.09
N TRP A 118 10.97 -8.27 -12.11
CA TRP A 118 10.60 -7.32 -11.05
C TRP A 118 9.27 -6.63 -11.36
N ARG A 119 8.54 -6.25 -10.31
CA ARG A 119 7.28 -5.52 -10.45
C ARG A 119 7.56 -4.06 -10.75
N THR A 120 6.78 -3.48 -11.67
CA THR A 120 6.82 -2.04 -11.93
C THR A 120 6.48 -1.26 -10.66
N TRP A 121 6.99 -0.02 -10.58
CA TRP A 121 6.68 0.89 -9.46
C TRP A 121 5.17 0.97 -9.17
N ASP A 122 4.33 1.12 -10.20
CA ASP A 122 2.88 1.29 -10.01
C ASP A 122 2.23 0.03 -9.42
N LYS A 123 2.65 -1.16 -9.86
CA LYS A 123 2.15 -2.43 -9.31
C LYS A 123 2.63 -2.65 -7.88
N LEU A 124 3.88 -2.29 -7.59
CA LEU A 124 4.44 -2.39 -6.24
C LEU A 124 3.69 -1.46 -5.27
N LYS A 125 3.40 -0.24 -5.70
CA LYS A 125 2.62 0.73 -4.93
C LYS A 125 1.24 0.18 -4.53
N VAL A 126 0.49 -0.36 -5.50
CA VAL A 126 -0.84 -0.93 -5.25
C VAL A 126 -0.78 -2.07 -4.21
N GLU A 127 0.19 -2.97 -4.33
CA GLU A 127 0.31 -4.12 -3.42
C GLU A 127 0.73 -3.70 -2.00
N ILE A 128 1.66 -2.75 -1.86
CA ILE A 128 2.07 -2.23 -0.55
C ILE A 128 0.90 -1.50 0.12
N GLU A 129 0.18 -0.64 -0.62
CA GLU A 129 -0.99 0.04 -0.09
C GLU A 129 -2.10 -0.94 0.32
N LYS A 130 -2.34 -1.99 -0.48
CA LYS A 130 -3.30 -3.04 -0.13
C LYS A 130 -2.95 -3.74 1.19
N TYR A 131 -1.66 -3.95 1.45
CA TYR A 131 -1.21 -4.68 2.64
C TYR A 131 -1.15 -3.81 3.90
N PHE A 132 -0.64 -2.58 3.79
CA PHE A 132 -0.33 -1.74 4.95
C PHE A 132 -1.27 -0.55 5.16
N LYS A 133 -1.99 -0.09 4.13
CA LYS A 133 -2.93 1.03 4.30
C LYS A 133 -4.08 0.58 5.22
N PRO A 134 -4.37 1.30 6.30
CA PRO A 134 -5.44 0.89 7.20
C PRO A 134 -6.79 0.98 6.49
N GLN A 135 -7.48 -0.14 6.30
CA GLN A 135 -8.83 -0.14 5.74
C GLN A 135 -9.79 0.72 6.58
N ALA A 136 -9.60 0.71 7.90
CA ALA A 136 -10.35 1.54 8.84
C ALA A 136 -10.21 3.05 8.57
N GLU A 137 -9.10 3.53 7.99
CA GLU A 137 -8.97 4.95 7.62
C GLU A 137 -9.82 5.30 6.40
N ARG A 138 -9.89 4.39 5.40
CA ARG A 138 -10.82 4.54 4.27
C ARG A 138 -12.27 4.52 4.75
N ASP A 139 -12.60 3.54 5.59
CA ASP A 139 -13.95 3.37 6.12
C ASP A 139 -14.34 4.57 7.01
N TRP A 140 -13.41 5.06 7.83
CA TRP A 140 -13.60 6.27 8.62
C TRP A 140 -13.83 7.50 7.72
N ALA A 141 -13.00 7.71 6.69
CA ALA A 141 -13.15 8.83 5.77
C ALA A 141 -14.49 8.78 5.02
N HIS A 142 -14.92 7.58 4.59
CA HIS A 142 -16.27 7.36 4.05
C HIS A 142 -17.36 7.72 5.06
N GLN A 143 -17.26 7.29 6.32
CA GLN A 143 -18.27 7.68 7.32
C GLN A 143 -18.28 9.18 7.62
N GLN A 144 -17.11 9.80 7.70
CA GLN A 144 -17.01 11.24 7.94
C GLN A 144 -17.64 12.04 6.79
N ILE A 145 -17.37 11.68 5.53
CA ILE A 145 -17.85 12.48 4.41
C ILE A 145 -19.38 12.48 4.26
N HIS A 146 -20.06 11.38 4.65
CA HIS A 146 -21.52 11.32 4.68
C HIS A 146 -22.14 12.27 5.73
N THR A 147 -21.39 12.62 6.77
CA THR A 147 -21.86 13.49 7.86
C THR A 147 -21.25 14.89 7.82
N PHE A 148 -20.28 15.13 6.94
CA PHE A 148 -19.55 16.39 6.85
C PHE A 148 -20.39 17.47 6.16
N LYS A 149 -20.90 18.44 6.93
CA LYS A 149 -21.66 19.59 6.42
C LYS A 149 -20.83 20.87 6.44
N GLN A 150 -21.03 21.74 5.45
CA GLN A 150 -20.36 23.06 5.40
C GLN A 150 -20.72 23.92 6.61
N GLY A 151 -22.00 24.00 6.96
CA GLY A 151 -22.48 24.87 8.04
C GLY A 151 -22.02 26.32 7.86
N ASN A 152 -21.33 26.86 8.88
CA ASN A 152 -20.77 28.20 8.87
C ASN A 152 -19.29 28.25 8.42
N MET A 153 -18.74 27.13 7.94
CA MET A 153 -17.34 27.06 7.49
C MET A 153 -17.15 27.90 6.23
N ARG A 154 -16.00 28.58 6.14
CA ARG A 154 -15.59 29.28 4.91
C ARG A 154 -15.51 28.27 3.76
N THR A 155 -15.97 28.68 2.58
CA THR A 155 -16.15 27.76 1.44
C THR A 155 -14.85 27.05 1.04
N ASP A 156 -13.73 27.75 1.06
CA ASP A 156 -12.40 27.19 0.76
C ASP A 156 -11.93 26.16 1.80
N ASP A 157 -12.14 26.42 3.09
CA ASP A 157 -11.84 25.46 4.17
C ASP A 157 -12.70 24.20 4.04
N PHE A 158 -13.99 24.38 3.70
CA PHE A 158 -14.91 23.27 3.46
C PHE A 158 -14.49 22.44 2.25
N VAL A 159 -14.24 23.07 1.11
CA VAL A 159 -13.80 22.40 -0.12
C VAL A 159 -12.48 21.65 0.10
N THR A 160 -11.53 22.26 0.81
CA THR A 160 -10.23 21.64 1.12
C THR A 160 -10.41 20.37 1.95
N ARG A 161 -11.23 20.42 3.00
CA ARG A 161 -11.48 19.27 3.88
C ARG A 161 -12.32 18.19 3.21
N PHE A 162 -13.34 18.58 2.45
CA PHE A 162 -14.16 17.66 1.68
C PHE A 162 -13.30 16.89 0.67
N LEU A 163 -12.46 17.60 -0.11
CA LEU A 163 -11.57 16.99 -1.09
C LEU A 163 -10.59 15.99 -0.44
N ALA A 164 -10.02 16.35 0.72
CA ALA A 164 -9.14 15.45 1.45
C ALA A 164 -9.87 14.16 1.88
N LEU A 165 -11.10 14.27 2.41
CA LEU A 165 -11.94 13.13 2.78
C LEU A 165 -12.31 12.27 1.57
N SER A 166 -12.66 12.90 0.42
CA SER A 166 -12.97 12.18 -0.81
C SER A 166 -11.80 11.33 -1.31
N ILE A 167 -10.60 11.92 -1.33
CA ILE A 167 -9.37 11.23 -1.74
C ILE A 167 -9.00 10.12 -0.75
N GLN A 168 -9.16 10.37 0.55
CA GLN A 168 -8.85 9.37 1.58
C GLN A 168 -9.82 8.19 1.56
N GLY A 169 -11.11 8.44 1.38
CA GLY A 169 -12.14 7.41 1.21
C GLY A 169 -11.98 6.61 -0.09
N GLY A 170 -11.41 7.24 -1.13
CA GLY A 170 -11.33 6.64 -2.47
C GLY A 170 -12.66 6.75 -3.22
N LEU A 171 -13.36 7.87 -3.04
CA LEU A 171 -14.63 8.16 -3.70
C LEU A 171 -14.45 8.39 -5.20
N GLU A 172 -15.36 7.82 -5.99
CA GLU A 172 -15.49 8.13 -7.41
C GLU A 172 -15.98 9.57 -7.60
N ASN A 173 -15.62 10.19 -8.72
CA ASN A 173 -15.87 11.62 -8.95
C ASN A 173 -17.38 11.94 -8.95
N GLU A 174 -18.20 11.09 -9.57
CA GLU A 174 -19.65 11.25 -9.61
C GLU A 174 -20.25 11.24 -8.21
N HIS A 175 -19.87 10.25 -7.38
CA HIS A 175 -20.38 10.14 -6.02
C HIS A 175 -19.84 11.26 -5.12
N ALA A 176 -18.61 11.72 -5.36
CA ALA A 176 -18.04 12.87 -4.66
C ALA A 176 -18.80 14.17 -4.95
N VAL A 177 -19.28 14.38 -6.18
CA VAL A 177 -20.08 15.56 -6.55
C VAL A 177 -21.45 15.52 -5.88
N GLU A 178 -22.13 14.38 -5.90
CA GLU A 178 -23.43 14.22 -5.22
C GLU A 178 -23.33 14.55 -3.71
N LEU A 179 -22.30 14.01 -3.06
CA LEU A 179 -22.05 14.28 -1.64
C LEU A 179 -21.67 15.74 -1.39
N LEU A 180 -20.95 16.38 -2.32
CA LEU A 180 -20.60 17.80 -2.21
C LEU A 180 -21.85 18.67 -2.25
N GLU A 181 -22.72 18.46 -3.24
CA GLU A 181 -23.96 19.21 -3.42
C GLU A 181 -24.89 19.09 -2.21
N HIS A 182 -25.02 17.88 -1.65
CA HIS A 182 -25.84 17.64 -0.46
C HIS A 182 -25.26 18.26 0.83
N ASN A 183 -23.96 18.55 0.85
CA ASN A 183 -23.24 18.99 2.04
C ASN A 183 -22.89 20.49 2.07
N VAL A 184 -23.01 21.19 0.94
CA VAL A 184 -22.86 22.66 0.82
C VAL A 184 -24.04 23.39 1.49
N SER A 185 -23.76 24.57 2.04
CA SER A 185 -24.78 25.40 2.69
C SER A 185 -25.74 26.02 1.64
N PRO A 186 -27.07 26.05 1.89
CA PRO A 186 -28.06 26.60 0.95
C PRO A 186 -27.79 28.06 0.53
N ALA A 187 -27.11 28.82 1.39
CA ALA A 187 -26.79 30.23 1.13
C ALA A 187 -25.78 30.45 -0.02
N ILE A 188 -25.15 29.39 -0.52
CA ILE A 188 -24.21 29.43 -1.66
C ILE A 188 -24.81 28.74 -2.90
N ALA A 189 -25.87 27.94 -2.75
CA ALA A 189 -26.50 27.18 -3.82
C ALA A 189 -27.65 27.95 -4.54
N GLN A 190 -27.82 29.24 -4.25
CA GLN A 190 -28.74 30.18 -4.93
C GLN A 190 -27.94 31.22 -5.72
#